data_AF-A0A6N9R1Z8-F1
#
_entry.id   AF-A0A6N9R1Z8-F1
#
_cell.length_a   1.000
_cell.length_b   1.000
_cell.length_c   1.000
_cell.angle_alpha   90.00
_cell.angle_beta   90.00
_cell.angle_gamma   90.00
#
_symmetry.space_group_name_H-M   'P 1'
#
loop_
_entity.id
_entity.type
_entity.pdbx_description
1 polymer ?
#
loop_
_entity_poly.entity_id
_entity_poly.type
_entity_poly.pdbx_seq_one_letter_code
_entity_poly.pdbx_strand_id
1 'polypeptide(L)'
;MDSPAAAAHVRFVPPRQAEQAAARSRRTGGETRLATTRRARRIQRELARSYPYAVAELDFDDAWQLLVATVLSAQTTDVRVNSVTPGLFAAYPGPRELAEAPAEDVEERVRSLGFYRSKARSIQGLATRIADEYDGRVPGTLAELVTLPGVGRKTANVVLGNAFGVPGITVDTHFGRLARRFGWTEQEDPVKVEADVAALFPPAVWTELSHELIYHGRRICHARKPACGVCPVADLCPSYGAGPTDPLAARKLLAYELAPGREELLAGFMAGRTRRELRAAGHTLGA
;
A
#
# COMPACT_ATOMS: atom_id res chain seq x y z
N MET A 1 9.89 -23.75 -24.07
CA MET A 1 10.69 -23.06 -23.03
C MET A 1 9.77 -22.04 -22.40
N ASP A 2 9.16 -22.38 -21.27
CA ASP A 2 8.26 -21.48 -20.56
C ASP A 2 9.01 -20.23 -20.14
N SER A 3 8.44 -19.06 -20.44
CA SER A 3 9.02 -17.78 -20.06
C SER A 3 9.18 -17.73 -18.54
N PRO A 4 10.35 -17.31 -18.01
CA PRO A 4 10.52 -17.11 -16.57
C PRO A 4 9.69 -15.92 -16.03
N ALA A 5 8.84 -15.29 -16.85
CA ALA A 5 7.97 -14.20 -16.45
C ALA A 5 7.08 -14.58 -15.26
N ALA A 6 6.99 -13.66 -14.28
CA ALA A 6 6.17 -13.79 -13.08
C ALA A 6 4.66 -13.92 -13.42
N ALA A 7 4.22 -13.18 -14.44
CA ALA A 7 2.90 -13.24 -15.06
C ALA A 7 2.95 -12.46 -16.38
N ALA A 8 2.05 -12.74 -17.33
CA ALA A 8 2.07 -12.11 -18.66
C ALA A 8 1.97 -10.56 -18.65
N HIS A 9 1.32 -9.98 -17.64
CA HIS A 9 1.15 -8.52 -17.50
C HIS A 9 2.34 -7.84 -16.78
N VAL A 10 3.21 -8.61 -16.12
CA VAL A 10 4.41 -8.06 -15.46
C VAL A 10 5.55 -8.05 -16.47
N ARG A 11 6.09 -6.85 -16.74
CA ARG A 11 7.24 -6.68 -17.63
C ARG A 11 8.41 -7.56 -17.19
N PHE A 12 8.90 -8.41 -18.09
CA PHE A 12 10.15 -9.14 -17.87
C PHE A 12 11.34 -8.32 -18.38
N VAL A 13 12.33 -8.10 -17.51
CA VAL A 13 13.59 -7.43 -17.86
C VAL A 13 14.71 -8.48 -17.91
N PRO A 14 15.34 -8.72 -19.07
CA PRO A 14 16.45 -9.66 -19.17
C PRO A 14 17.59 -9.34 -18.19
N PRO A 15 18.19 -10.33 -17.50
CA PRO A 15 19.24 -10.09 -16.52
C PRO A 15 20.41 -9.25 -17.05
N ARG A 16 20.90 -9.57 -18.26
CA ARG A 16 21.98 -8.80 -18.92
C ARG A 16 21.62 -7.32 -19.11
N GLN A 17 20.37 -7.02 -19.45
CA GLN A 17 19.90 -5.63 -19.61
C GLN A 17 19.90 -4.90 -18.26
N ALA A 18 19.38 -5.55 -17.21
CA ALA A 18 19.35 -4.98 -15.86
C ALA A 18 20.77 -4.77 -15.30
N GLU A 19 21.67 -5.73 -15.49
CA GLU A 19 23.08 -5.65 -15.09
C GLU A 19 23.81 -4.49 -15.79
N GLN A 20 23.64 -4.35 -17.11
CA GLN A 20 24.24 -3.24 -17.85
C GLN A 20 23.70 -1.88 -17.40
N ALA A 21 22.39 -1.77 -17.13
CA ALA A 21 21.79 -0.54 -16.63
C ALA A 21 22.32 -0.19 -15.22
N ALA A 22 22.39 -1.16 -14.31
CA ALA A 22 22.94 -0.98 -12.98
C ALA A 22 24.43 -0.58 -13.01
N ALA A 23 25.24 -1.21 -13.85
CA ALA A 23 26.65 -0.87 -14.02
C ALA A 23 26.83 0.57 -14.55
N ARG A 24 25.99 0.99 -15.50
CA ARG A 24 25.99 2.38 -16.01
C ARG A 24 25.64 3.37 -14.91
N SER A 25 24.59 3.11 -14.13
CA SER A 25 24.17 3.97 -13.02
C SER A 25 25.26 4.13 -11.96
N ARG A 26 26.01 3.07 -11.64
CA ARG A 26 27.13 3.14 -10.68
C ARG A 26 28.30 3.96 -11.22
N ARG A 27 28.59 3.86 -12.52
CA ARG A 27 29.70 4.58 -13.16
C ARG A 27 29.47 6.10 -13.26
N THR A 28 28.23 6.53 -13.44
CA THR A 28 27.91 7.95 -13.64
C THR A 28 27.90 8.78 -12.35
N GLY A 29 28.01 8.16 -11.17
CA GLY A 29 28.20 8.86 -9.88
C GLY A 29 27.03 9.71 -9.38
N GLY A 30 25.98 9.88 -10.19
CA GLY A 30 24.76 10.62 -9.84
C GLY A 30 23.90 10.89 -11.06
N GLU A 31 22.64 11.27 -10.83
CA GLU A 31 21.71 11.72 -11.86
C GLU A 31 21.36 13.19 -11.63
N THR A 32 21.15 13.95 -12.71
CA THR A 32 20.54 15.27 -12.58
C THR A 32 19.10 15.14 -12.10
N ARG A 33 18.56 16.17 -11.43
CA ARG A 33 17.16 16.17 -10.97
C ARG A 33 16.17 15.81 -12.09
N LEU A 34 16.37 16.35 -13.29
CA LEU A 34 15.54 16.04 -14.46
C LEU A 34 15.64 14.57 -14.88
N ALA A 35 16.83 13.97 -14.86
CA ALA A 35 17.01 12.55 -15.17
C ALA A 35 16.31 11.68 -14.12
N THR A 36 16.44 12.00 -12.84
CA THR A 36 15.72 11.32 -11.74
C THR A 36 14.20 11.42 -11.92
N THR A 37 13.66 12.61 -12.23
CA THR A 37 12.23 12.77 -12.51
C THR A 37 11.76 11.91 -13.68
N ARG A 38 12.52 11.88 -14.78
CA ARG A 38 12.19 11.06 -15.96
C ARG A 38 12.20 9.57 -15.63
N ARG A 39 13.19 9.11 -14.86
CA ARG A 39 13.32 7.72 -14.42
C ARG A 39 12.22 7.33 -13.42
N ALA A 40 11.95 8.17 -12.43
CA ALA A 40 10.87 7.98 -11.46
C ALA A 40 9.50 7.82 -12.14
N ARG A 41 9.19 8.68 -13.12
CA ARG A 41 7.96 8.57 -13.92
C ARG A 41 7.93 7.35 -14.85
N ARG A 42 9.09 6.87 -15.34
CA ARG A 42 9.16 5.58 -16.06
C ARG A 42 8.88 4.41 -15.12
N ILE A 43 9.46 4.41 -13.93
CA ILE A 43 9.21 3.38 -12.90
C ILE A 43 7.72 3.32 -12.59
N GLN A 44 7.09 4.45 -12.26
CA GLN A 44 5.65 4.53 -11.96
C GLN A 44 4.80 3.94 -13.09
N ARG A 45 5.06 4.29 -14.36
CA ARG A 45 4.31 3.70 -15.49
C ARG A 45 4.43 2.18 -15.60
N GLU A 46 5.61 1.62 -15.37
CA GLU A 46 5.80 0.17 -15.40
C GLU A 46 5.17 -0.52 -14.18
N LEU A 47 5.14 0.14 -13.01
CA LEU A 47 4.43 -0.37 -11.83
C LEU A 47 2.91 -0.30 -12.01
N ALA A 48 2.37 0.80 -12.54
CA ALA A 48 0.95 0.94 -12.89
C ALA A 48 0.48 -0.17 -13.84
N ARG A 49 1.29 -0.52 -14.85
CA ARG A 49 1.03 -1.66 -15.75
C ARG A 49 1.11 -3.01 -15.07
N SER A 50 2.01 -3.15 -14.10
CA SER A 50 2.19 -4.39 -13.33
C SER A 50 1.08 -4.59 -12.29
N TYR A 51 0.44 -3.51 -11.84
CA TYR A 51 -0.59 -3.54 -10.81
C TYR A 51 -1.79 -2.66 -11.21
N PRO A 52 -2.50 -2.95 -12.32
CA PRO A 52 -3.62 -2.13 -12.77
C PRO A 52 -4.82 -2.17 -11.81
N TYR A 53 -4.79 -3.10 -10.86
CA TYR A 53 -5.78 -3.32 -9.80
C TYR A 53 -5.30 -2.82 -8.41
N ALA A 54 -4.23 -2.01 -8.36
CA ALA A 54 -3.71 -1.49 -7.10
C ALA A 54 -4.66 -0.47 -6.46
N VAL A 55 -5.22 -0.83 -5.31
CA VAL A 55 -6.12 -0.01 -4.49
C VAL A 55 -5.75 -0.18 -3.02
N ALA A 56 -6.38 0.56 -2.10
CA ALA A 56 -6.26 0.26 -0.68
C ALA A 56 -6.67 -1.20 -0.40
N GLU A 57 -5.84 -1.95 0.34
CA GLU A 57 -6.11 -3.37 0.63
C GLU A 57 -7.10 -3.60 1.78
N LEU A 58 -7.52 -2.53 2.47
CA LEU A 58 -8.58 -2.52 3.47
C LEU A 58 -9.94 -2.48 2.77
N ASP A 59 -10.89 -3.27 3.26
CA ASP A 59 -12.27 -3.26 2.73
C ASP A 59 -13.09 -2.17 3.43
N PHE A 60 -13.78 -1.34 2.65
CA PHE A 60 -14.64 -0.25 3.14
C PHE A 60 -15.69 0.09 2.06
N ASP A 61 -16.85 0.57 2.50
CA ASP A 61 -17.90 1.07 1.60
C ASP A 61 -18.01 2.61 1.60
N ASP A 62 -17.45 3.29 2.62
CA ASP A 62 -17.46 4.75 2.77
C ASP A 62 -16.23 5.29 3.53
N ALA A 63 -16.17 6.63 3.68
CA ALA A 63 -15.08 7.32 4.38
C ALA A 63 -14.99 6.96 5.87
N TRP A 64 -16.13 6.70 6.53
CA TRP A 64 -16.18 6.35 7.95
C TRP A 64 -15.57 4.98 8.18
N GLN A 65 -16.00 3.98 7.39
CA GLN A 65 -15.44 2.64 7.43
C GLN A 65 -13.94 2.63 7.13
N LEU A 66 -13.50 3.38 6.10
CA LEU A 66 -12.07 3.47 5.78
C LEU A 66 -11.26 4.07 6.92
N LEU A 67 -11.76 5.13 7.55
CA LEU A 67 -11.08 5.78 8.66
C LEU A 67 -10.92 4.83 9.85
N VAL A 68 -12.00 4.16 10.27
CA VAL A 68 -11.97 3.17 11.35
C VAL A 68 -11.03 2.01 11.01
N ALA A 69 -11.15 1.43 9.81
CA ALA A 69 -10.30 0.34 9.35
C ALA A 69 -8.81 0.75 9.34
N THR A 70 -8.51 1.98 8.93
CA THR A 70 -7.12 2.48 8.90
C THR A 70 -6.57 2.65 10.31
N VAL A 71 -7.34 3.18 11.27
CA VAL A 71 -6.92 3.25 12.69
C VAL A 71 -6.71 1.85 13.26
N LEU A 72 -7.59 0.89 12.96
CA LEU A 72 -7.45 -0.51 13.38
C LEU A 72 -6.24 -1.22 12.78
N SER A 73 -5.80 -0.81 11.59
CA SER A 73 -4.65 -1.37 10.87
C SER A 73 -3.30 -1.11 11.56
N ALA A 74 -3.26 -0.17 12.52
CA ALA A 74 -2.07 0.09 13.29
C ALA A 74 -1.51 -1.20 13.91
N GLN A 75 -0.26 -1.54 13.52
CA GLN A 75 0.47 -2.71 13.99
C GLN A 75 -0.28 -4.05 13.82
N THR A 76 -1.09 -4.19 12.76
CA THR A 76 -1.71 -5.45 12.36
C THR A 76 -1.72 -5.57 10.84
N THR A 77 -2.21 -6.68 10.30
CA THR A 77 -2.33 -6.88 8.86
C THR A 77 -3.72 -6.48 8.37
N ASP A 78 -3.79 -5.98 7.14
CA ASP A 78 -5.06 -5.62 6.49
C ASP A 78 -6.00 -6.82 6.43
N VAL A 79 -5.46 -8.03 6.22
CA VAL A 79 -6.23 -9.29 6.24
C VAL A 79 -6.95 -9.51 7.59
N ARG A 80 -6.29 -9.23 8.72
CA ARG A 80 -6.90 -9.36 10.05
C ARG A 80 -7.99 -8.30 10.25
N VAL A 81 -7.71 -7.05 9.87
CA VAL A 81 -8.71 -5.96 9.96
C VAL A 81 -9.94 -6.31 9.12
N ASN A 82 -9.76 -6.79 7.90
CA ASN A 82 -10.85 -7.16 7.00
C ASN A 82 -11.66 -8.37 7.47
N SER A 83 -11.10 -9.23 8.35
CA SER A 83 -11.87 -10.31 8.99
C SER A 83 -12.78 -9.84 10.13
N VAL A 84 -12.49 -8.68 10.73
CA VAL A 84 -13.20 -8.15 11.90
C VAL A 84 -14.21 -7.07 11.52
N THR A 85 -13.81 -6.19 10.61
CA THR A 85 -14.59 -5.01 10.22
C THR A 85 -16.02 -5.30 9.73
N PRO A 86 -16.35 -6.39 9.01
CA PRO A 86 -17.73 -6.66 8.62
C PRO A 86 -18.67 -6.81 9.82
N GLY A 87 -18.24 -7.55 10.85
CA GLY A 87 -19.02 -7.74 12.07
C GLY A 87 -19.06 -6.50 12.97
N LEU A 88 -18.01 -5.66 12.91
CA LEU A 88 -17.98 -4.38 13.60
C LEU A 88 -18.97 -3.39 12.98
N PHE A 89 -18.91 -3.20 11.66
CA PHE A 89 -19.76 -2.24 10.93
C PHE A 89 -21.22 -2.68 10.84
N ALA A 90 -21.50 -3.98 10.87
CA ALA A 90 -22.86 -4.47 10.98
C ALA A 90 -23.51 -4.13 12.34
N ALA A 91 -22.71 -4.12 13.42
CA ALA A 91 -23.20 -3.79 14.76
C ALA A 91 -23.24 -2.26 15.00
N TYR A 92 -22.27 -1.54 14.45
CA TYR A 92 -22.12 -0.10 14.62
C TYR A 92 -21.90 0.57 13.26
N PRO A 93 -22.98 0.82 12.49
CA PRO A 93 -22.88 1.29 11.12
C PRO A 93 -22.35 2.72 11.00
N GLY A 94 -22.57 3.57 12.01
CA GLY A 94 -22.15 4.96 12.00
C GLY A 94 -21.33 5.38 13.23
N PRO A 95 -20.86 6.64 13.24
CA PRO A 95 -20.09 7.18 14.36
C PRO A 95 -20.88 7.22 15.66
N ARG A 96 -22.16 7.56 15.62
CA ARG A 96 -22.98 7.66 16.85
C ARG A 96 -23.17 6.29 17.51
N GLU A 97 -23.49 5.27 16.70
CA GLU A 97 -23.68 3.91 17.19
C GLU A 97 -22.39 3.34 17.79
N LEU A 98 -21.22 3.63 17.20
CA LEU A 98 -19.94 3.17 17.75
C LEU A 98 -19.52 3.96 19.00
N ALA A 99 -19.86 5.25 19.06
CA ALA A 99 -19.57 6.11 20.22
C ALA A 99 -20.36 5.66 21.48
N GLU A 100 -21.63 5.28 21.29
CA GLU A 100 -22.54 4.87 22.37
C GLU A 100 -22.41 3.39 22.74
N ALA A 101 -21.63 2.61 21.98
CA ALA A 101 -21.44 1.19 22.20
C ALA A 101 -20.79 0.88 23.57
N PRO A 102 -21.21 -0.19 24.28
CA PRO A 102 -20.50 -0.66 25.46
C PRO A 102 -19.04 -0.97 25.13
N ALA A 103 -18.11 -0.45 25.93
CA ALA A 103 -16.68 -0.62 25.69
C ALA A 103 -16.26 -2.11 25.61
N GLU A 104 -16.86 -2.95 26.46
CA GLU A 104 -16.59 -4.40 26.49
C GLU A 104 -16.99 -5.09 25.18
N ASP A 105 -18.11 -4.68 24.56
CA ASP A 105 -18.58 -5.24 23.30
C ASP A 105 -17.64 -4.87 22.14
N VAL A 106 -17.18 -3.62 22.12
CA VAL A 106 -16.21 -3.15 21.12
C VAL A 106 -14.88 -3.89 21.30
N GLU A 107 -14.39 -4.02 22.54
CA GLU A 107 -13.18 -4.76 22.88
C GLU A 107 -13.24 -6.23 22.44
N GLU A 108 -14.36 -6.92 22.66
CA GLU A 108 -14.59 -8.30 22.20
C GLU A 108 -14.48 -8.39 20.67
N ARG A 109 -15.18 -7.51 19.95
CA ARG A 109 -15.20 -7.54 18.47
C ARG A 109 -13.81 -7.34 17.87
N VAL A 110 -12.98 -6.48 18.46
CA VAL A 110 -11.61 -6.21 17.97
C VAL A 110 -10.52 -7.04 18.64
N ARG A 111 -10.89 -8.01 19.50
CA ARG A 111 -9.94 -8.79 20.33
C ARG A 111 -8.82 -9.45 19.53
N SER A 112 -9.16 -9.99 18.35
CA SER A 112 -8.23 -10.72 17.48
C SER A 112 -7.17 -9.83 16.81
N LEU A 113 -7.29 -8.50 16.86
CA LEU A 113 -6.40 -7.56 16.18
C LEU A 113 -5.12 -7.24 16.97
N GLY A 114 -5.00 -7.72 18.21
CA GLY A 114 -3.92 -7.33 19.14
C GLY A 114 -4.05 -5.86 19.59
N PHE A 115 -3.52 -5.54 20.77
CA PHE A 115 -3.69 -4.21 21.40
C PHE A 115 -5.16 -3.74 21.45
N TYR A 116 -6.10 -4.69 21.53
CA TYR A 116 -7.52 -4.46 21.26
C TYR A 116 -8.15 -3.41 22.17
N ARG A 117 -7.77 -3.34 23.46
CA ARG A 117 -8.22 -2.30 24.38
C ARG A 117 -7.85 -0.89 23.92
N SER A 118 -6.61 -0.73 23.46
CA SER A 118 -6.14 0.54 22.92
C SER A 118 -6.86 0.89 21.62
N LYS A 119 -7.08 -0.11 20.75
CA LYS A 119 -7.81 0.05 19.50
C LYS A 119 -9.28 0.41 19.73
N ALA A 120 -9.98 -0.29 20.61
CA ALA A 120 -11.36 -0.03 21.00
C ALA A 120 -11.52 1.41 21.51
N ARG A 121 -10.69 1.82 22.48
CA ARG A 121 -10.68 3.22 22.96
C ARG A 121 -10.40 4.23 21.84
N SER A 122 -9.48 3.92 20.92
CA SER A 122 -9.15 4.82 19.82
C SER A 122 -10.32 5.00 18.86
N ILE A 123 -10.98 3.91 18.44
CA ILE A 123 -12.10 3.99 17.50
C ILE A 123 -13.37 4.55 18.15
N GLN A 124 -13.61 4.31 19.45
CA GLN A 124 -14.71 4.93 20.18
C GLN A 124 -14.47 6.42 20.37
N GLY A 125 -13.28 6.85 20.80
CA GLY A 125 -12.95 8.27 20.93
C GLY A 125 -12.98 9.01 19.58
N LEU A 126 -12.57 8.34 18.50
CA LEU A 126 -12.75 8.82 17.14
C LEU A 126 -14.23 8.98 16.78
N ALA A 127 -15.05 7.97 17.08
CA ALA A 127 -16.48 7.96 16.81
C ALA A 127 -17.20 9.10 17.53
N THR A 128 -16.94 9.28 18.83
CA THR A 128 -17.45 10.39 19.65
C THR A 128 -17.11 11.73 19.02
N ARG A 129 -15.83 11.94 18.68
CA ARG A 129 -15.40 13.21 18.09
C ARG A 129 -16.09 13.52 16.76
N ILE A 130 -16.27 12.52 15.91
CA ILE A 130 -16.96 12.71 14.62
C ILE A 130 -18.46 12.95 14.84
N ALA A 131 -19.09 12.26 15.80
CA ALA A 131 -20.50 12.45 16.11
C ALA A 131 -20.80 13.84 16.70
N ASP A 132 -19.89 14.36 17.55
CA ASP A 132 -20.10 15.61 18.30
C ASP A 132 -19.61 16.85 17.57
N GLU A 133 -18.43 16.81 16.92
CA GLU A 133 -17.79 17.98 16.31
C GLU A 133 -18.01 18.09 14.79
N TYR A 134 -18.41 17.00 14.12
CA TYR A 134 -18.49 16.93 12.66
C TYR A 134 -19.83 16.38 12.15
N ASP A 135 -20.90 16.42 12.96
CA ASP A 135 -22.25 15.98 12.60
C ASP A 135 -22.31 14.55 12.01
N GLY A 136 -21.45 13.65 12.52
CA GLY A 136 -21.38 12.26 12.06
C GLY A 136 -20.68 12.09 10.69
N ARG A 137 -20.03 13.12 10.16
CA ARG A 137 -19.34 13.07 8.85
C ARG A 137 -17.83 13.15 9.01
N VAL A 138 -17.10 12.30 8.28
CA VAL A 138 -15.64 12.39 8.24
C VAL A 138 -15.22 13.69 7.55
N PRO A 139 -14.35 14.52 8.16
CA PRO A 139 -13.91 15.76 7.53
C PRO A 139 -13.04 15.49 6.29
N GLY A 140 -13.19 16.36 5.29
CA GLY A 140 -12.56 16.22 3.97
C GLY A 140 -11.23 16.95 3.80
N THR A 141 -10.61 17.41 4.89
CA THR A 141 -9.33 18.15 4.83
C THR A 141 -8.26 17.52 5.72
N LEU A 142 -7.00 17.67 5.32
CA LEU A 142 -5.86 17.18 6.09
C LEU A 142 -5.79 17.85 7.47
N ALA A 143 -6.03 19.17 7.53
CA ALA A 143 -5.93 19.95 8.76
C ALA A 143 -6.92 19.48 9.82
N GLU A 144 -8.15 19.12 9.43
CA GLU A 144 -9.16 18.59 10.34
C GLU A 144 -8.87 17.13 10.71
N LEU A 145 -8.56 16.27 9.73
CA LEU A 145 -8.32 14.85 9.95
C LEU A 145 -7.20 14.59 10.96
N VAL A 146 -6.09 15.33 10.90
CA VAL A 146 -4.96 15.13 11.83
C VAL A 146 -5.25 15.58 13.26
N THR A 147 -6.37 16.28 13.50
CA THR A 147 -6.82 16.56 14.87
C THR A 147 -7.46 15.33 15.52
N LEU A 148 -7.96 14.38 14.73
CA LEU A 148 -8.73 13.24 15.22
C LEU A 148 -7.83 12.23 15.97
N PRO A 149 -8.32 11.64 17.08
CA PRO A 149 -7.56 10.63 17.84
C PRO A 149 -7.12 9.46 16.97
N GLY A 150 -5.82 9.13 17.02
CA GLY A 150 -5.25 8.02 16.25
C GLY A 150 -5.03 8.31 14.75
N VAL A 151 -5.29 9.54 14.30
CA VAL A 151 -5.14 9.94 12.90
C VAL A 151 -3.89 10.81 12.72
N GLY A 152 -2.82 10.21 12.23
CA GLY A 152 -1.65 10.96 11.76
C GLY A 152 -1.77 11.38 10.30
N ARG A 153 -0.79 12.16 9.80
CA ARG A 153 -0.71 12.61 8.41
C ARG A 153 -0.85 11.47 7.38
N LYS A 154 -0.19 10.33 7.62
CA LYS A 154 -0.32 9.14 6.76
C LYS A 154 -1.78 8.66 6.68
N THR A 155 -2.43 8.45 7.84
CA THR A 155 -3.82 7.99 7.93
C THR A 155 -4.75 8.97 7.22
N ALA A 156 -4.57 10.27 7.44
CA ALA A 156 -5.34 11.30 6.76
C ALA A 156 -5.19 11.23 5.23
N ASN A 157 -3.96 11.12 4.71
CA ASN A 157 -3.71 10.97 3.27
C ASN A 157 -4.32 9.68 2.68
N VAL A 158 -4.36 8.56 3.44
CA VAL A 158 -5.06 7.34 3.01
C VAL A 158 -6.55 7.63 2.79
N VAL A 159 -7.18 8.26 3.77
CA VAL A 159 -8.63 8.57 3.74
C VAL A 159 -8.95 9.59 2.65
N LEU A 160 -8.20 10.68 2.56
CA LEU A 160 -8.36 11.71 1.54
C LEU A 160 -8.23 11.15 0.12
N GLY A 161 -7.17 10.36 -0.11
CA GLY A 161 -6.91 9.78 -1.43
C GLY A 161 -7.97 8.79 -1.88
N ASN A 162 -8.43 7.91 -0.97
CA ASN A 162 -9.28 6.78 -1.34
C ASN A 162 -10.78 7.06 -1.19
N ALA A 163 -11.20 7.90 -0.24
CA ALA A 163 -12.62 8.18 0.00
C ALA A 163 -13.07 9.54 -0.54
N PHE A 164 -12.17 10.52 -0.67
CA PHE A 164 -12.51 11.87 -1.13
C PHE A 164 -11.91 12.23 -2.49
N GLY A 165 -11.06 11.38 -3.07
CA GLY A 165 -10.37 11.67 -4.34
C GLY A 165 -9.37 12.83 -4.24
N VAL A 166 -8.98 13.23 -3.02
CA VAL A 166 -8.00 14.30 -2.78
C VAL A 166 -6.60 13.68 -2.77
N PRO A 167 -5.73 14.01 -3.74
CA PRO A 167 -4.47 13.28 -3.87
C PRO A 167 -3.54 13.40 -2.67
N GLY A 168 -2.99 12.27 -2.23
CA GLY A 168 -2.09 12.22 -1.07
C GLY A 168 -1.03 11.14 -1.21
N ILE A 169 0.20 11.47 -0.82
CA ILE A 169 1.28 10.48 -0.71
C ILE A 169 1.23 9.85 0.68
N THR A 170 1.22 8.52 0.74
CA THR A 170 1.16 7.77 2.01
C THR A 170 2.49 7.09 2.28
N VAL A 171 3.40 7.81 2.94
CA VAL A 171 4.73 7.26 3.26
C VAL A 171 4.63 6.23 4.39
N ASP A 172 4.69 4.96 4.03
CA ASP A 172 4.87 3.84 4.96
C ASP A 172 6.27 3.22 4.82
N THR A 173 6.48 2.08 5.51
CA THR A 173 7.77 1.37 5.48
C THR A 173 8.10 0.77 4.11
N HIS A 174 7.09 0.48 3.27
CA HIS A 174 7.30 0.03 1.89
C HIS A 174 7.65 1.22 1.01
N PHE A 175 6.84 2.28 1.04
CA PHE A 175 7.03 3.49 0.25
C PHE A 175 8.41 4.10 0.49
N GLY A 176 8.76 4.38 1.75
CA GLY A 176 10.05 4.99 2.07
C GLY A 176 11.23 4.13 1.65
N ARG A 177 11.17 2.81 1.88
CA ARG A 177 12.21 1.87 1.44
C ARG A 177 12.37 1.88 -0.07
N LEU A 178 11.28 1.84 -0.82
CA LEU A 178 11.32 1.81 -2.27
C LEU A 178 11.76 3.15 -2.86
N ALA A 179 11.30 4.28 -2.31
CA ALA A 179 11.76 5.61 -2.69
C ALA A 179 13.29 5.73 -2.56
N ARG A 180 13.87 5.23 -1.45
CA ARG A 180 15.32 5.14 -1.28
C ARG A 180 15.98 4.17 -2.25
N ARG A 181 15.45 2.96 -2.44
CA ARG A 181 15.99 1.97 -3.40
C ARG A 181 15.98 2.48 -4.85
N PHE A 182 14.96 3.26 -5.21
CA PHE A 182 14.85 3.89 -6.51
C PHE A 182 15.68 5.17 -6.63
N GLY A 183 16.36 5.61 -5.56
CA GLY A 183 17.17 6.82 -5.57
C GLY A 183 16.35 8.09 -5.78
N TRP A 184 15.13 8.15 -5.23
CA TRP A 184 14.26 9.33 -5.28
C TRP A 184 14.53 10.28 -4.11
N THR A 185 15.05 9.73 -3.01
CA THR A 185 15.38 10.44 -1.78
C THR A 185 16.42 9.61 -0.99
N GLU A 186 17.16 10.27 -0.12
CA GLU A 186 18.01 9.65 0.91
C GLU A 186 17.38 9.77 2.31
N GLN A 187 16.24 10.45 2.42
CA GLN A 187 15.58 10.73 3.69
C GLN A 187 14.92 9.48 4.26
N GLU A 188 14.92 9.38 5.59
CA GLU A 188 14.18 8.35 6.33
C GLU A 188 12.93 8.92 7.01
N ASP A 189 12.94 10.22 7.32
CA ASP A 189 11.80 10.93 7.88
C ASP A 189 10.62 10.94 6.88
N PRO A 190 9.44 10.44 7.25
CA PRO A 190 8.31 10.33 6.32
C PRO A 190 7.87 11.65 5.69
N VAL A 191 7.95 12.77 6.43
CA VAL A 191 7.53 14.09 5.93
C VAL A 191 8.51 14.58 4.87
N LYS A 192 9.82 14.38 5.08
CA LYS A 192 10.83 14.72 4.08
C LYS A 192 10.76 13.82 2.85
N VAL A 193 10.53 12.51 3.04
CA VAL A 193 10.31 11.57 1.93
C VAL A 193 9.10 11.98 1.10
N GLU A 194 7.99 12.36 1.75
CA GLU A 194 6.77 12.85 1.09
C GLU A 194 7.10 14.06 0.20
N ALA A 195 7.81 15.06 0.73
CA ALA A 195 8.19 16.26 -0.01
C ALA A 195 9.10 15.97 -1.21
N ASP A 196 10.14 15.14 -1.04
CA ASP A 196 11.09 14.80 -2.10
C ASP A 196 10.40 14.09 -3.28
N VAL A 197 9.51 13.15 -2.96
CA VAL A 197 8.77 12.36 -3.95
C VAL A 197 7.65 13.18 -4.58
N ALA A 198 6.93 14.01 -3.81
CA ALA A 198 5.93 14.96 -4.34
C ALA A 198 6.55 15.85 -5.43
N ALA A 199 7.79 16.29 -5.26
CA ALA A 199 8.50 17.09 -6.26
C ALA A 199 8.92 16.32 -7.54
N LEU A 200 8.69 15.01 -7.63
CA LEU A 200 8.96 14.19 -8.83
C LEU A 200 7.68 13.91 -9.65
N PHE A 201 6.51 13.91 -9.01
CA PHE A 201 5.25 13.45 -9.60
C PHE A 201 4.16 14.53 -9.53
N PRO A 202 3.32 14.67 -10.57
CA PRO A 202 2.16 15.55 -10.48
C PRO A 202 1.20 15.06 -9.39
N PRO A 203 0.47 15.96 -8.68
CA PRO A 203 -0.47 15.56 -7.63
C PRO A 203 -1.49 14.51 -8.05
N ALA A 204 -1.97 14.58 -9.30
CA ALA A 204 -2.99 13.69 -9.84
C ALA A 204 -2.63 12.18 -9.87
N VAL A 205 -1.38 11.80 -9.54
CA VAL A 205 -0.98 10.37 -9.47
C VAL A 205 -0.49 9.95 -8.08
N TRP A 206 -0.59 10.82 -7.07
CA TRP A 206 0.02 10.57 -5.76
C TRP A 206 -0.63 9.38 -5.02
N THR A 207 -1.94 9.24 -5.12
CA THR A 207 -2.69 8.15 -4.49
C THR A 207 -2.34 6.81 -5.16
N GLU A 208 -2.39 6.75 -6.50
CA GLU A 208 -2.06 5.56 -7.28
C GLU A 208 -0.60 5.16 -7.08
N LEU A 209 0.33 6.11 -7.14
CA LEU A 209 1.75 5.88 -6.85
C LEU A 209 1.96 5.23 -5.48
N SER A 210 1.21 5.67 -4.47
CA SER A 210 1.29 5.10 -3.13
C SER A 210 0.84 3.63 -3.13
N HIS A 211 -0.27 3.31 -3.78
CA HIS A 211 -0.75 1.93 -3.91
C HIS A 211 0.25 1.06 -4.68
N GLU A 212 0.75 1.54 -5.83
CA GLU A 212 1.73 0.83 -6.67
C GLU A 212 3.01 0.50 -5.89
N LEU A 213 3.54 1.43 -5.11
CA LEU A 213 4.74 1.21 -4.30
C LEU A 213 4.48 0.25 -3.14
N ILE A 214 3.35 0.35 -2.45
CA ILE A 214 2.98 -0.60 -1.40
C ILE A 214 2.83 -2.00 -1.99
N TYR A 215 2.14 -2.13 -3.14
CA TYR A 215 1.97 -3.40 -3.84
C TYR A 215 3.32 -3.99 -4.22
N HIS A 216 4.16 -3.21 -4.90
CA HIS A 216 5.48 -3.65 -5.31
C HIS A 216 6.36 -4.06 -4.13
N GLY A 217 6.33 -3.26 -3.06
CA GLY A 217 7.10 -3.51 -1.85
C GLY A 217 6.64 -4.72 -1.04
N ARG A 218 5.38 -5.15 -1.20
CA ARG A 218 4.81 -6.35 -0.57
C ARG A 218 4.97 -7.61 -1.42
N ARG A 219 4.99 -7.47 -2.75
CA ARG A 219 4.96 -8.60 -3.70
C ARG A 219 6.31 -8.99 -4.28
N ILE A 220 7.21 -8.01 -4.49
CA ILE A 220 8.48 -8.21 -5.21
C ILE A 220 9.66 -7.64 -4.41
N CYS A 221 9.57 -6.37 -4.01
CA CYS A 221 10.69 -5.61 -3.45
C CYS A 221 10.75 -5.70 -1.92
N HIS A 222 10.82 -6.94 -1.42
CA HIS A 222 10.85 -7.28 0.01
C HIS A 222 11.96 -6.58 0.78
N ALA A 223 11.74 -6.32 2.06
CA ALA A 223 12.70 -5.61 2.90
C ALA A 223 14.06 -6.31 2.97
N ARG A 224 14.09 -7.63 3.25
CA ARG A 224 15.32 -8.40 3.42
C ARG A 224 15.89 -8.97 2.12
N LYS A 225 15.04 -9.55 1.27
CA LYS A 225 15.48 -10.28 0.07
C LYS A 225 14.56 -9.97 -1.12
N PRO A 226 14.75 -8.83 -1.82
CA PRO A 226 13.91 -8.46 -2.95
C PRO A 226 14.13 -9.40 -4.15
N ALA A 227 13.07 -9.67 -4.91
CA ALA A 227 13.08 -10.54 -6.08
C ALA A 227 13.60 -9.81 -7.34
N CYS A 228 14.85 -9.35 -7.32
CA CYS A 228 15.41 -8.49 -8.38
C CYS A 228 15.37 -9.12 -9.78
N GLY A 229 15.58 -10.44 -9.91
CA GLY A 229 15.61 -11.17 -11.18
C GLY A 229 14.27 -11.22 -11.94
N VAL A 230 13.16 -10.87 -11.29
CA VAL A 230 11.80 -10.81 -11.89
C VAL A 230 11.15 -9.44 -11.70
N CYS A 231 11.92 -8.42 -11.33
CA CYS A 231 11.39 -7.08 -11.08
C CYS A 231 11.12 -6.33 -12.41
N PRO A 232 9.91 -5.76 -12.62
CA PRO A 232 9.54 -5.09 -13.88
C PRO A 232 10.30 -3.80 -14.16
N VAL A 233 10.97 -3.26 -13.15
CA VAL A 233 11.75 -2.02 -13.21
C VAL A 233 13.24 -2.26 -12.97
N ALA A 234 13.72 -3.50 -13.14
CA ALA A 234 15.10 -3.88 -12.85
C ALA A 234 16.13 -3.04 -13.64
N ASP A 235 15.85 -2.68 -14.89
CA ASP A 235 16.72 -1.83 -15.72
C ASP A 235 16.61 -0.33 -15.42
N LEU A 236 15.69 0.06 -14.52
CA LEU A 236 15.49 1.44 -14.07
C LEU A 236 15.90 1.64 -12.60
N CYS A 237 16.24 0.56 -11.89
CA CYS A 237 16.45 0.56 -10.45
C CYS A 237 17.94 0.67 -10.11
N PRO A 238 18.40 1.77 -9.47
CA PRO A 238 19.78 1.90 -9.01
C PRO A 238 20.19 0.83 -8.00
N SER A 239 19.23 0.28 -7.25
CA SER A 239 19.43 -0.79 -6.27
C SER A 239 19.28 -2.20 -6.83
N TYR A 240 19.25 -2.39 -8.16
CA TYR A 240 19.25 -3.72 -8.75
C TYR A 240 20.47 -4.54 -8.27
N GLY A 241 20.23 -5.80 -7.92
CA GLY A 241 21.22 -6.69 -7.31
C GLY A 241 21.19 -6.73 -5.77
N ALA A 242 20.29 -6.00 -5.10
CA ALA A 242 20.09 -6.09 -3.65
C ALA A 242 19.49 -7.45 -3.19
N GLY A 243 19.00 -8.26 -4.12
CA GLY A 243 18.55 -9.63 -3.89
C GLY A 243 18.83 -10.50 -5.12
N PRO A 244 18.33 -11.74 -5.18
CA PRO A 244 18.66 -12.67 -6.27
C PRO A 244 18.33 -12.08 -7.65
N THR A 245 19.30 -12.14 -8.56
CA THR A 245 19.18 -11.67 -9.95
C THR A 245 18.84 -12.80 -10.92
N ASP A 246 19.09 -14.06 -10.53
CA ASP A 246 18.62 -15.23 -11.26
C ASP A 246 17.08 -15.27 -11.28
N PRO A 247 16.43 -15.28 -12.46
CA PRO A 247 14.97 -15.23 -12.55
C PRO A 247 14.27 -16.39 -11.83
N LEU A 248 14.83 -17.60 -11.88
CA LEU A 248 14.20 -18.78 -11.27
C LEU A 248 14.25 -18.71 -9.74
N ALA A 249 15.39 -18.29 -9.18
CA ALA A 249 15.53 -18.06 -7.74
C ALA A 249 14.68 -16.87 -7.27
N ALA A 250 14.60 -15.80 -8.04
CA ALA A 250 13.80 -14.63 -7.71
C ALA A 250 12.30 -14.91 -7.78
N ARG A 251 11.82 -15.71 -8.74
CA ARG A 251 10.41 -16.10 -8.88
C ARG A 251 9.86 -16.79 -7.62
N LYS A 252 10.68 -17.57 -6.91
CA LYS A 252 10.30 -18.22 -5.65
C LYS A 252 10.02 -17.25 -4.50
N LEU A 253 10.43 -15.99 -4.64
CA LEU A 253 10.23 -14.96 -3.63
C LEU A 253 8.99 -14.11 -3.89
N LEU A 254 8.29 -14.28 -5.01
CA LEU A 254 7.04 -13.56 -5.25
C LEU A 254 6.01 -13.92 -4.17
N ALA A 255 5.23 -12.93 -3.75
CA ALA A 255 4.27 -13.07 -2.66
C ALA A 255 2.86 -12.64 -3.10
N TYR A 256 1.86 -12.96 -2.26
CA TYR A 256 0.45 -12.69 -2.52
C TYR A 256 0.00 -13.33 -3.85
N GLU A 257 -0.74 -12.61 -4.68
CA GLU A 257 -1.24 -13.13 -5.95
C GLU A 257 -0.15 -13.40 -6.98
N LEU A 258 1.07 -12.86 -6.80
CA LEU A 258 2.19 -13.16 -7.68
C LEU A 258 2.97 -14.41 -7.25
N ALA A 259 2.67 -15.00 -6.08
CA ALA A 259 3.32 -16.21 -5.63
C ALA A 259 3.06 -17.39 -6.59
N PRO A 260 4.05 -18.28 -6.85
CA PRO A 260 3.83 -19.46 -7.68
C PRO A 260 2.65 -20.31 -7.17
N GLY A 261 1.76 -20.73 -8.06
CA GLY A 261 0.56 -21.50 -7.71
C GLY A 261 -0.66 -20.65 -7.33
N ARG A 262 -0.58 -19.31 -7.47
CA ARG A 262 -1.70 -18.37 -7.23
C ARG A 262 -2.22 -17.70 -8.50
N GLU A 263 -2.02 -18.33 -9.65
CA GLU A 263 -2.38 -17.79 -10.96
C GLU A 263 -3.88 -17.48 -11.09
N GLU A 264 -4.75 -18.29 -10.48
CA GLU A 264 -6.20 -18.04 -10.47
C GLU A 264 -6.58 -16.80 -9.65
N LEU A 265 -5.94 -16.60 -8.48
CA LEU A 265 -6.14 -15.41 -7.65
C LEU A 265 -5.71 -14.15 -8.43
N LEU A 266 -4.57 -14.20 -9.10
CA LEU A 266 -4.11 -13.12 -9.95
C LEU A 266 -5.08 -12.86 -11.11
N ALA A 267 -5.54 -13.90 -11.79
CA ALA A 267 -6.51 -13.77 -12.87
C ALA A 267 -7.80 -13.08 -12.39
N GLY A 268 -8.25 -13.40 -11.18
CA GLY A 268 -9.38 -12.73 -10.55
C GLY A 268 -9.17 -11.23 -10.32
N PHE A 269 -8.01 -10.82 -9.79
CA PHE A 269 -7.65 -9.40 -9.67
C PHE A 269 -7.60 -8.70 -11.03
N MET A 270 -6.99 -9.35 -12.03
CA MET A 270 -6.90 -8.80 -13.39
C MET A 270 -8.27 -8.67 -14.08
N ALA A 271 -9.23 -9.51 -13.70
CA ALA A 271 -10.62 -9.41 -14.15
C ALA A 271 -11.44 -8.35 -13.38
N GLY A 272 -10.82 -7.59 -12.47
CA GLY A 272 -11.47 -6.53 -11.71
C GLY A 272 -12.26 -7.01 -10.50
N ARG A 273 -12.11 -8.28 -10.08
CA ARG A 273 -12.79 -8.79 -8.89
C ARG A 273 -12.22 -8.12 -7.64
N THR A 274 -13.12 -7.70 -6.75
CA THR A 274 -12.78 -7.14 -5.45
C THR A 274 -12.20 -8.20 -4.51
N ARG A 275 -11.48 -7.75 -3.48
CA ARG A 275 -10.96 -8.63 -2.42
C ARG A 275 -12.10 -9.38 -1.71
N ARG A 276 -13.27 -8.75 -1.53
CA ARG A 276 -14.48 -9.35 -0.96
C ARG A 276 -14.97 -10.52 -1.82
N GLU A 277 -15.09 -10.34 -3.12
CA GLU A 277 -15.51 -11.38 -4.07
C GLU A 277 -14.50 -12.53 -4.19
N LEU A 278 -13.20 -12.24 -4.12
CA LEU A 278 -12.16 -13.26 -4.18
C LEU A 278 -12.16 -14.14 -2.92
N ARG A 279 -12.36 -13.56 -1.73
CA ARG A 279 -12.54 -14.35 -0.50
C ARG A 279 -13.82 -15.16 -0.50
N ALA A 280 -14.92 -14.59 -0.99
CA ALA A 280 -16.19 -15.31 -1.12
C ALA A 280 -16.06 -16.54 -2.04
N ALA A 281 -15.17 -16.49 -3.03
CA ALA A 281 -14.81 -17.64 -3.87
C ALA A 281 -13.75 -18.57 -3.28
N GLY A 282 -13.38 -18.40 -2.00
CA GLY A 282 -12.47 -19.28 -1.28
C GLY A 282 -10.99 -18.96 -1.41
N HIS A 283 -10.60 -17.86 -2.07
CA HIS A 283 -9.18 -17.49 -2.16
C HIS A 283 -8.66 -16.89 -0.85
N THR A 284 -7.47 -17.33 -0.44
CA THR A 284 -6.70 -16.69 0.63
C THR A 284 -5.93 -15.48 0.10
N LEU A 285 -6.08 -14.32 0.75
CA LEU A 285 -5.49 -13.05 0.28
C LEU A 285 -4.20 -12.64 1.03
N GLY A 286 -3.75 -13.47 1.97
CA GLY A 286 -2.48 -13.25 2.68
C GLY A 286 -1.27 -13.68 1.83
N ALA A 287 -0.09 -13.18 2.20
CA ALA A 287 1.19 -13.61 1.63
C ALA A 287 1.43 -15.11 1.86
#